data_AF-K1TLP2-F1
#
_entry.id   AF-K1TLP2-F1
#
_cell.length_a   1.000
_cell.length_b   1.000
_cell.length_c   1.000
_cell.angle_alpha   90.00
_cell.angle_beta   90.00
_cell.angle_gamma   90.00
#
_symmetry.space_group_name_H-M   'P 1'
#
loop_
_entity.id
_entity.type
_entity.pdbx_description
1 polymer ?
#
loop_
_entity_poly.entity_id
_entity_poly.type
_entity_poly.pdbx_seq_one_letter_code
_entity_poly.pdbx_strand_id
1 'polypeptide(L)'
;MDAEIYYDDLGKDVRREPIPDDMKELAEKYRAKLIEHVADQDDELMEKYFNGEEFTVEEIKRTIRKSTIENKMVPITCGTSYRNKGVQPLLDAIVDYMPAPTDVPAIKGVNPDTDEEEDRHSSDSEPFSALAFKIATDPYVGKLCFFRVYSGTLTAGSTVY
;
A
#
# COMPACT_ATOMS: atom_id res chain seq x y z
N MET A 1 -21.18 8.97 -8.70
CA MET A 1 -20.66 8.95 -7.33
C MET A 1 -21.71 8.26 -6.49
N ASP A 2 -21.37 7.14 -5.88
CA ASP A 2 -22.19 6.30 -5.03
C ASP A 2 -21.52 6.15 -3.65
N ALA A 3 -22.30 5.73 -2.65
CA ALA A 3 -21.84 5.48 -1.29
C ALA A 3 -22.01 4.01 -0.93
N GLU A 4 -21.08 3.46 -0.14
CA GLU A 4 -21.24 2.15 0.48
C GLU A 4 -21.92 2.29 1.83
N ILE A 5 -23.13 1.74 1.95
CA ILE A 5 -23.95 1.77 3.14
C ILE A 5 -23.93 0.39 3.82
N TYR A 6 -23.67 0.39 5.12
CA TYR A 6 -23.53 -0.81 5.95
C TYR A 6 -24.79 -1.02 6.78
N TYR A 7 -25.53 -2.10 6.47
CA TYR A 7 -26.81 -2.44 7.13
C TYR A 7 -26.66 -3.38 8.33
N ASP A 8 -25.45 -3.88 8.58
CA ASP A 8 -25.11 -4.64 9.77
C ASP A 8 -23.85 -4.08 10.46
N ASP A 9 -23.50 -4.65 11.61
CA ASP A 9 -22.26 -4.36 12.33
C ASP A 9 -21.18 -5.44 12.13
N LEU A 10 -21.42 -6.39 11.23
CA LEU A 10 -20.48 -7.45 10.87
C LEU A 10 -19.71 -7.15 9.58
N GLY A 11 -20.10 -6.11 8.85
CA GLY A 11 -19.52 -5.72 7.57
C GLY A 11 -19.89 -6.67 6.43
N LYS A 12 -21.02 -7.38 6.52
CA LYS A 12 -21.43 -8.40 5.52
C LYS A 12 -22.54 -7.90 4.59
N ASP A 13 -23.53 -7.18 5.12
CA ASP A 13 -24.55 -6.50 4.31
C ASP A 13 -24.09 -5.08 3.99
N VAL A 14 -23.33 -4.97 2.88
CA VAL A 14 -22.85 -3.72 2.31
C VAL A 14 -23.51 -3.51 0.95
N ARG A 15 -24.05 -2.33 0.72
CA ARG A 15 -24.74 -1.99 -0.53
C ARG A 15 -24.22 -0.68 -1.09
N ARG A 16 -24.14 -0.60 -2.41
CA ARG A 16 -23.85 0.64 -3.13
C ARG A 16 -25.15 1.35 -3.44
N GLU A 17 -25.29 2.54 -2.91
CA GLU A 17 -26.50 3.36 -3.00
C GLU A 17 -26.12 4.81 -3.35
N PRO A 18 -27.08 5.64 -3.80
CA PRO A 18 -26.83 7.06 -4.00
C PRO A 18 -26.35 7.72 -2.69
N ILE A 19 -25.44 8.68 -2.82
CA ILE A 19 -24.96 9.47 -1.67
C ILE A 19 -26.16 10.19 -1.03
N PRO A 20 -26.37 10.09 0.30
CA PRO A 20 -27.41 10.83 1.01
C PRO A 20 -27.36 12.34 0.74
N ASP A 21 -28.53 12.97 0.60
CA ASP A 21 -28.64 14.38 0.19
C ASP A 21 -27.87 15.35 1.10
N ASP A 22 -27.84 15.08 2.40
CA ASP A 22 -27.11 15.84 3.42
C ASP A 22 -25.58 15.70 3.31
N MET A 23 -25.09 14.71 2.56
CA MET A 23 -23.66 14.43 2.37
C MET A 23 -23.16 14.77 0.97
N LYS A 24 -24.04 15.07 0.00
CA LYS A 24 -23.65 15.34 -1.40
C LYS A 24 -22.67 16.49 -1.53
N GLU A 25 -22.97 17.64 -0.92
CA GLU A 25 -22.08 18.82 -0.96
C GLU A 25 -20.70 18.51 -0.35
N LEU A 26 -20.67 17.71 0.72
CA LEU A 26 -19.43 17.32 1.38
C LEU A 26 -18.61 16.36 0.51
N ALA A 27 -19.25 15.40 -0.14
CA ALA A 27 -18.61 14.46 -1.06
C ALA A 27 -18.02 15.18 -2.28
N GLU A 28 -18.76 16.11 -2.89
CA GLU A 28 -18.28 16.94 -4.00
C GLU A 28 -17.09 17.80 -3.59
N LYS A 29 -17.15 18.43 -2.41
CA LYS A 29 -16.03 19.21 -1.85
C LYS A 29 -14.76 18.38 -1.70
N TYR A 30 -14.84 17.19 -1.11
CA TYR A 30 -13.65 16.35 -0.93
C TYR A 30 -13.18 15.69 -2.23
N ARG A 31 -14.09 15.40 -3.16
CA ARG A 31 -13.70 14.97 -4.51
C ARG A 31 -12.93 16.09 -5.22
N ALA A 32 -13.38 17.33 -5.18
CA ALA A 32 -12.67 18.46 -5.78
C ALA A 32 -11.26 18.62 -5.18
N LYS A 33 -11.13 18.54 -3.85
CA LYS A 33 -9.83 18.56 -3.17
C LYS A 33 -8.92 17.40 -3.59
N LEU A 34 -9.48 16.18 -3.71
CA LEU A 34 -8.72 15.02 -4.16
C LEU A 34 -8.16 15.25 -5.57
N ILE A 35 -9.00 15.71 -6.49
CA ILE A 35 -8.59 15.97 -7.88
C ILE A 35 -7.52 17.07 -7.94
N GLU A 36 -7.70 18.15 -7.19
CA GLU A 36 -6.70 19.23 -7.06
C GLU A 36 -5.36 18.69 -6.55
N HIS A 37 -5.35 17.92 -5.45
CA HIS A 37 -4.11 17.36 -4.91
C HIS A 37 -3.46 16.32 -5.82
N VAL A 38 -4.25 15.59 -6.61
CA VAL A 38 -3.74 14.65 -7.61
C VAL A 38 -3.10 15.41 -8.78
N ALA A 39 -3.73 16.49 -9.22
CA ALA A 39 -3.20 17.36 -10.28
C ALA A 39 -1.83 17.95 -9.88
N ASP A 40 -1.68 18.40 -8.63
CA ASP A 40 -0.42 18.96 -8.10
C ASP A 40 0.78 17.99 -8.14
N GLN A 41 0.54 16.69 -8.35
CA GLN A 41 1.59 15.66 -8.34
C GLN A 41 2.04 15.22 -9.74
N ASP A 42 1.36 15.66 -10.80
CA ASP A 42 1.60 15.22 -12.17
C ASP A 42 1.29 16.35 -13.16
N ASP A 43 2.31 16.82 -13.87
CA ASP A 43 2.22 18.00 -14.76
C ASP A 43 1.15 17.83 -15.85
N GLU A 44 0.98 16.62 -16.40
CA GLU A 44 -0.03 16.36 -17.42
C GLU A 44 -1.45 16.46 -16.83
N LEU A 45 -1.64 15.96 -15.60
CA LEU A 45 -2.91 16.09 -14.90
C LEU A 45 -3.19 17.54 -14.48
N MET A 46 -2.17 18.31 -14.12
CA MET A 46 -2.28 19.74 -13.84
C MET A 46 -2.78 20.53 -15.07
N GLU A 47 -2.26 20.25 -16.25
CA GLU A 47 -2.76 20.86 -17.50
C GLU A 47 -4.22 20.49 -17.77
N LYS A 48 -4.58 19.21 -17.62
CA LYS A 48 -5.98 18.75 -17.73
C LYS A 48 -6.90 19.47 -16.76
N TYR A 49 -6.46 19.66 -15.52
CA TYR A 49 -7.22 20.37 -14.49
C TYR A 49 -7.51 21.82 -14.90
N PHE A 50 -6.51 22.55 -15.40
CA PHE A 50 -6.70 23.92 -15.87
C PHE A 50 -7.62 24.03 -17.10
N ASN A 51 -7.64 22.99 -17.95
CA ASN A 51 -8.54 22.90 -19.09
C ASN A 51 -9.95 22.42 -18.73
N GLY A 52 -10.20 22.04 -17.46
CA GLY A 52 -11.49 21.51 -17.02
C GLY A 52 -11.80 20.11 -17.54
N GLU A 53 -10.76 19.34 -17.89
CA GLU A 53 -10.90 17.96 -18.36
C GLU A 53 -11.06 16.98 -17.17
N GLU A 54 -11.89 15.96 -17.34
CA GLU A 54 -12.07 14.93 -16.32
C GLU A 54 -10.90 13.94 -16.29
N PHE A 55 -10.48 13.55 -15.08
CA PHE A 55 -9.47 12.52 -14.90
C PHE A 55 -10.12 11.14 -14.91
N THR A 56 -9.44 10.17 -15.53
CA THR A 56 -9.83 8.77 -15.43
C THR A 56 -9.48 8.21 -14.05
N VAL A 57 -10.18 7.15 -13.63
CA VAL A 57 -9.89 6.46 -12.36
C VAL A 57 -8.46 5.91 -12.33
N GLU A 58 -7.98 5.40 -13.45
CA GLU A 58 -6.61 4.86 -13.58
C GLU A 58 -5.54 5.94 -13.40
N GLU A 59 -5.74 7.13 -13.99
CA GLU A 59 -4.83 8.26 -13.80
C GLU A 59 -4.78 8.69 -12.34
N ILE A 60 -5.95 8.84 -11.70
CA ILE A 60 -6.05 9.18 -10.28
C ILE A 60 -5.29 8.15 -9.44
N LYS A 61 -5.57 6.85 -9.62
CA LYS A 61 -4.95 5.79 -8.82
C LYS A 61 -3.45 5.72 -9.01
N ARG A 62 -2.97 5.80 -10.26
CA ARG A 62 -1.55 5.77 -10.60
C ARG A 62 -0.79 6.91 -9.92
N THR A 63 -1.33 8.13 -9.98
CA THR A 63 -0.70 9.30 -9.37
C THR A 63 -0.70 9.22 -7.85
N ILE A 64 -1.82 8.79 -7.23
CA ILE A 64 -1.87 8.55 -5.77
C ILE A 64 -0.82 7.53 -5.36
N ARG A 65 -0.71 6.39 -6.08
CA ARG A 65 0.30 5.35 -5.78
C ARG A 65 1.71 5.91 -5.85
N LYS A 66 2.06 6.57 -6.96
CA LYS A 66 3.39 7.18 -7.15
C LYS A 66 3.72 8.16 -6.01
N SER A 67 2.82 9.08 -5.70
CA SER A 67 3.02 10.06 -4.63
C SER A 67 3.05 9.44 -3.24
N THR A 68 2.35 8.32 -3.02
CA THR A 68 2.40 7.57 -1.75
C THR A 68 3.77 6.92 -1.57
N ILE A 69 4.30 6.26 -2.60
CA ILE A 69 5.63 5.64 -2.57
C ILE A 69 6.74 6.69 -2.37
N GLU A 70 6.60 7.87 -2.98
CA GLU A 70 7.51 9.00 -2.82
C GLU A 70 7.33 9.77 -1.50
N ASN A 71 6.38 9.38 -0.64
CA ASN A 71 6.00 10.10 0.60
C ASN A 71 5.60 11.57 0.40
N LYS A 72 5.06 11.93 -0.78
CA LYS A 72 4.52 13.27 -1.07
C LYS A 72 3.04 13.41 -0.78
N MET A 73 2.33 12.28 -0.70
CA MET A 73 0.91 12.21 -0.40
C MET A 73 0.64 11.09 0.61
N VAL A 74 -0.29 11.33 1.54
CA VAL A 74 -0.79 10.31 2.47
C VAL A 74 -2.29 10.12 2.21
N PRO A 75 -2.71 9.02 1.57
CA PRO A 75 -4.12 8.74 1.36
C PRO A 75 -4.87 8.60 2.69
N ILE A 76 -5.97 9.32 2.85
CA ILE A 76 -6.80 9.26 4.05
C ILE A 76 -8.08 8.49 3.73
N THR A 77 -8.29 7.38 4.41
CA THR A 77 -9.53 6.58 4.36
C THR A 77 -10.27 6.67 5.69
N CYS A 78 -11.58 6.44 5.68
CA CYS A 78 -12.40 6.42 6.89
C CYS A 78 -13.05 5.04 7.12
N GLY A 79 -13.24 4.70 8.39
CA GLY A 79 -13.84 3.42 8.79
C GLY A 79 -13.83 3.21 10.30
N THR A 80 -14.48 2.15 10.74
CA THR A 80 -14.47 1.68 12.13
C THR A 80 -14.23 0.17 12.13
N SER A 81 -13.02 -0.23 12.55
CA SER A 81 -12.67 -1.64 12.72
C SER A 81 -13.51 -2.31 13.80
N TYR A 82 -13.90 -1.56 14.84
CA TYR A 82 -14.74 -2.06 15.93
C TYR A 82 -16.13 -2.52 15.47
N ARG A 83 -16.70 -1.86 14.44
CA ARG A 83 -18.00 -2.23 13.85
C ARG A 83 -17.89 -2.83 12.45
N ASN A 84 -16.69 -3.21 12.02
CA ASN A 84 -16.42 -3.82 10.72
C ASN A 84 -16.88 -2.98 9.50
N LYS A 85 -16.84 -1.63 9.59
CA LYS A 85 -17.26 -0.74 8.48
C LYS A 85 -16.06 -0.02 7.88
N GLY A 86 -15.92 0.01 6.56
CA GLY A 86 -14.81 0.65 5.85
C GLY A 86 -13.49 -0.12 5.87
N VAL A 87 -13.46 -1.34 6.43
CA VAL A 87 -12.25 -2.17 6.48
C VAL A 87 -11.90 -2.73 5.11
N GLN A 88 -12.89 -3.16 4.31
CA GLN A 88 -12.64 -3.72 2.99
C GLN A 88 -12.07 -2.66 2.01
N PRO A 89 -12.66 -1.45 1.89
CA PRO A 89 -12.07 -0.40 1.07
C PRO A 89 -10.67 0.05 1.54
N LEU A 90 -10.38 -0.03 2.84
CA LEU A 90 -9.02 0.21 3.35
C LEU A 90 -8.03 -0.85 2.83
N LEU A 91 -8.42 -2.13 2.81
CA LEU A 91 -7.58 -3.19 2.25
C LEU A 91 -7.36 -3.00 0.75
N ASP A 92 -8.40 -2.59 0.01
CA ASP A 92 -8.28 -2.26 -1.41
C ASP A 92 -7.29 -1.08 -1.61
N ALA A 93 -7.39 -0.04 -0.79
CA ALA A 93 -6.45 1.09 -0.83
C ALA A 93 -5.00 0.68 -0.50
N ILE A 94 -4.80 -0.29 0.40
CA ILE A 94 -3.47 -0.85 0.68
C ILE A 94 -2.91 -1.52 -0.59
N VAL A 95 -3.71 -2.33 -1.28
CA VAL A 95 -3.28 -2.99 -2.52
C VAL A 95 -2.98 -1.97 -3.61
N ASP A 96 -3.87 -0.98 -3.79
CA ASP A 96 -3.75 0.02 -4.84
C ASP A 96 -2.55 0.96 -4.62
N TYR A 97 -2.27 1.39 -3.38
CA TYR A 97 -1.37 2.52 -3.13
C TYR A 97 -0.09 2.19 -2.36
N MET A 98 -0.04 1.11 -1.58
CA MET A 98 1.17 0.78 -0.82
C MET A 98 2.25 0.14 -1.71
N PRO A 99 3.54 0.36 -1.41
CA PRO A 99 4.65 -0.19 -2.19
C PRO A 99 4.68 -1.72 -2.13
N ALA A 100 4.97 -2.34 -3.27
CA ALA A 100 5.44 -3.71 -3.35
C ALA A 100 6.95 -3.77 -3.02
N PRO A 101 7.51 -4.96 -2.69
CA PRO A 101 8.95 -5.12 -2.48
C PRO A 101 9.81 -4.66 -3.67
N THR A 102 9.27 -4.70 -4.89
CA THR A 102 9.91 -4.23 -6.12
C THR A 102 9.87 -2.72 -6.31
N ASP A 103 9.03 -2.01 -5.55
CA ASP A 103 8.86 -0.55 -5.66
C ASP A 103 9.78 0.21 -4.71
N VAL A 104 10.49 -0.50 -3.82
CA VAL A 104 11.43 0.07 -2.87
C VAL A 104 12.88 -0.19 -3.30
N PRO A 105 13.82 0.69 -2.95
CA PRO A 105 15.24 0.45 -3.22
C PRO A 105 15.71 -0.88 -2.63
N ALA A 106 16.67 -1.50 -3.33
CA ALA A 106 17.38 -2.68 -2.84
C ALA A 106 17.98 -2.42 -1.46
N ILE A 107 18.03 -3.47 -0.63
CA ILE A 107 18.67 -3.35 0.68
C ILE A 107 20.18 -3.40 0.48
N LYS A 108 20.89 -2.51 1.18
CA LYS A 108 22.35 -2.47 1.20
C LYS A 108 22.90 -3.32 2.33
N GLY A 109 23.94 -4.09 2.03
CA GLY A 109 24.77 -4.78 3.01
C GLY A 109 26.24 -4.44 2.82
N VAL A 110 27.06 -4.81 3.80
CA VAL A 110 28.53 -4.76 3.69
C VAL A 110 29.02 -6.19 3.58
N ASN A 111 29.83 -6.48 2.57
CA ASN A 111 30.44 -7.80 2.40
C ASN A 111 31.50 -8.03 3.49
N PRO A 112 31.39 -9.10 4.32
CA PRO A 112 32.31 -9.33 5.44
C PRO A 112 33.74 -9.70 5.02
N ASP A 113 33.95 -10.13 3.78
CA ASP A 113 35.27 -10.52 3.26
C ASP A 113 36.00 -9.34 2.58
N THR A 114 35.27 -8.40 1.99
CA THR A 114 35.84 -7.29 1.19
C THR A 114 35.62 -5.90 1.81
N ASP A 115 34.76 -5.77 2.81
CA ASP A 115 34.28 -4.49 3.39
C ASP A 115 33.58 -3.54 2.38
N GLU A 116 33.21 -4.04 1.20
CA GLU A 116 32.53 -3.26 0.17
C GLU A 116 31.00 -3.28 0.35
N GLU A 117 30.33 -2.19 -0.06
CA GLU A 117 28.86 -2.17 -0.11
C GLU A 117 28.35 -3.03 -1.26
N GLU A 118 27.36 -3.88 -0.97
CA GLU A 118 26.62 -4.67 -1.95
C GLU A 118 25.12 -4.42 -1.85
N ASP A 119 24.45 -4.33 -2.99
CA ASP A 119 22.99 -4.30 -3.07
C ASP A 119 22.42 -5.73 -3.14
N ARG A 120 21.26 -5.94 -2.51
CA ARG A 120 20.44 -7.15 -2.65
C ARG A 120 19.10 -6.77 -3.25
N HIS A 121 18.89 -7.07 -4.53
CA HIS A 121 17.64 -6.75 -5.19
C HIS A 121 16.59 -7.82 -4.90
N SER A 122 15.33 -7.40 -4.85
CA SER A 122 14.20 -8.29 -4.67
C SER A 122 13.95 -9.12 -5.92
N SER A 123 14.67 -10.24 -6.04
CA SER A 123 14.52 -11.24 -7.09
C SER A 123 14.76 -12.65 -6.54
N ASP A 124 13.96 -13.61 -7.01
CA ASP A 124 14.12 -15.03 -6.68
C ASP A 124 15.40 -15.65 -7.26
N SER A 125 15.98 -15.03 -8.30
CA SER A 125 17.19 -15.50 -8.97
C SER A 125 18.49 -15.06 -8.28
N GLU A 126 18.41 -14.13 -7.33
CA GLU A 126 19.57 -13.63 -6.61
C GLU A 126 20.01 -14.58 -5.49
N PRO A 127 21.26 -14.44 -4.99
CA PRO A 127 21.69 -15.14 -3.80
C PRO A 127 20.73 -14.88 -2.62
N PHE A 128 20.51 -15.90 -1.79
CA PHE A 128 19.63 -15.76 -0.64
C PHE A 128 20.15 -14.71 0.35
N SER A 129 19.29 -13.77 0.72
CA SER A 129 19.54 -12.83 1.82
C SER A 129 18.28 -12.61 2.65
N ALA A 130 18.42 -12.56 3.97
CA ALA A 130 17.31 -12.35 4.88
C ALA A 130 17.74 -11.61 6.15
N LEU A 131 16.79 -10.91 6.77
CA LEU A 131 16.99 -10.25 8.07
C LEU A 131 16.07 -10.87 9.12
N ALA A 132 16.67 -11.46 10.15
CA ALA A 132 15.95 -11.88 11.35
C ALA A 132 15.51 -10.66 12.16
N PHE A 133 14.21 -10.54 12.43
CA PHE A 133 13.65 -9.37 13.13
C PHE A 133 12.93 -9.72 14.42
N LYS A 134 12.60 -11.00 14.66
CA LYS A 134 11.93 -11.42 15.89
C LYS A 134 12.26 -12.87 16.24
N ILE A 135 12.58 -13.12 17.50
CA ILE A 135 12.73 -14.46 18.06
C ILE A 135 11.60 -14.71 19.05
N ALA A 136 10.92 -15.84 18.91
CA ALA A 136 9.89 -16.28 19.84
C ALA A 136 10.13 -17.74 20.23
N THR A 137 9.76 -18.11 21.45
CA THR A 137 9.81 -19.51 21.89
C THR A 137 8.41 -20.08 21.84
N ASP A 138 8.19 -21.06 20.98
CA ASP A 138 6.98 -21.85 20.88
C ASP A 138 7.11 -23.14 21.73
N PRO A 139 6.07 -23.52 22.50
CA PRO A 139 6.13 -24.68 23.39
C PRO A 139 6.19 -26.04 22.67
N TYR A 140 5.83 -26.12 21.38
CA TYR A 140 5.82 -27.36 20.61
C TYR A 140 7.02 -27.50 19.68
N VAL A 141 7.43 -26.41 19.03
CA VAL A 141 8.51 -26.43 18.00
C VAL A 141 9.81 -25.75 18.45
N GLY A 142 9.85 -25.15 19.64
CA GLY A 142 11.05 -24.53 20.20
C GLY A 142 11.25 -23.09 19.72
N LYS A 143 12.50 -22.70 19.42
CA LYS A 143 12.81 -21.32 19.01
C LYS A 143 12.41 -21.06 17.56
N LEU A 144 11.43 -20.17 17.38
CA LEU A 144 11.05 -19.60 16.09
C LEU A 144 11.84 -18.32 15.82
N CYS A 145 12.51 -18.25 14.68
CA CYS A 145 13.12 -17.05 14.15
C CYS A 145 12.25 -16.53 13.00
N PHE A 146 11.65 -15.36 13.18
CA PHE A 146 10.96 -14.65 12.11
C PHE A 146 11.97 -13.78 11.37
N PHE A 147 12.01 -13.95 10.07
CA PHE A 147 12.89 -13.22 9.18
C PHE A 147 12.13 -12.76 7.94
N ARG A 148 12.62 -11.68 7.34
CA ARG A 148 12.18 -11.20 6.03
C ARG A 148 13.23 -11.59 5.00
N VAL A 149 12.82 -12.29 3.95
CA VAL A 149 13.66 -12.55 2.78
C VAL A 149 13.70 -11.29 1.93
N TYR A 150 14.91 -10.87 1.52
CA TYR A 150 15.13 -9.73 0.64
C TYR A 150 15.46 -10.15 -0.78
N SER A 151 16.20 -11.25 -0.95
CA SER A 151 16.60 -11.81 -2.25
C SER A 151 16.71 -13.33 -2.17
N GLY A 152 16.58 -14.00 -3.31
CA GLY A 152 16.68 -15.45 -3.44
C GLY A 152 15.54 -16.21 -2.79
N THR A 153 15.77 -17.50 -2.55
CA THR A 153 14.76 -18.41 -1.98
C THR A 153 15.38 -19.26 -0.86
N LEU A 154 14.55 -19.68 0.10
CA LEU A 154 14.94 -20.59 1.17
C LEU A 154 14.04 -21.82 1.16
N THR A 155 14.64 -23.00 1.02
CA THR A 155 13.92 -24.28 1.07
C THR A 155 14.06 -24.90 2.46
N ALA A 156 13.02 -25.62 2.89
CA ALA A 156 13.04 -26.32 4.18
C ALA A 156 14.18 -27.36 4.21
N GLY A 157 14.95 -27.38 5.31
CA GLY A 157 16.11 -28.26 5.49
C GLY A 157 17.43 -27.72 4.94
N SER A 158 17.43 -26.58 4.24
CA SER A 158 18.65 -25.91 3.81
C SER A 158 19.46 -25.37 5.00
N THR A 159 20.78 -25.36 4.86
CA THR A 159 21.68 -24.67 5.79
C THR A 159 21.89 -23.24 5.32
N VAL A 160 21.82 -22.28 6.24
CA VAL A 160 22.07 -20.85 6.00
C VAL A 160 23.22 -20.37 6.88
N TYR A 161 23.91 -19.31 6.47
CA TYR A 161 25.01 -18.65 7.17
C TYR A 161 24.58 -17.24 7.58
#